data_AF-A0A926WE98-F1
#
_entry.id   AF-A0A926WE98-F1
#
_cell.length_a   1.000
_cell.length_b   1.000
_cell.length_c   1.000
_cell.angle_alpha   90.00
_cell.angle_beta   90.00
_cell.angle_gamma   90.00
#
_symmetry.space_group_name_H-M   'P 1'
#
loop_
_entity.id
_entity.type
_entity.pdbx_description
1 polymer ?
#
loop_
_entity_poly.entity_id
_entity_poly.type
_entity_poly.pdbx_seq_one_letter_code
_entity_poly.pdbx_strand_id
1 'polypeptide(L)'
;MENILVYWRNETSGELAKAVKVYCTEDRELTAEERSHLAAYFRIWAFYPGWRDDTGQLEVLRQSFDAMVTGGNRATISQWLDQALVIGIDPM
;
A
#
# COMPACT_ATOMS: atom_id res chain seq x y z
N MET A 1 19.63 6.62 -12.04
CA MET A 1 18.18 6.89 -12.04
C MET A 1 17.79 7.13 -10.59
N GLU A 2 17.37 8.36 -10.25
CA GLU A 2 16.65 8.58 -9.00
C GLU A 2 15.37 7.76 -9.08
N ASN A 3 15.22 6.84 -8.15
CA ASN A 3 14.11 5.90 -8.13
C ASN A 3 13.02 6.61 -7.34
N ILE A 4 12.15 7.37 -7.99
CA ILE A 4 11.18 8.23 -7.30
C ILE A 4 9.93 7.41 -6.98
N LEU A 5 9.54 7.39 -5.71
CA LEU A 5 8.24 6.85 -5.29
C LEU A 5 7.13 7.71 -5.87
N VAL A 6 6.16 7.06 -6.54
CA VAL A 6 4.98 7.75 -7.06
C VAL A 6 4.00 7.92 -5.92
N TYR A 7 3.56 9.14 -5.65
CA TYR A 7 2.42 9.39 -4.77
C TYR A 7 1.12 9.22 -5.55
N TRP A 8 0.11 8.55 -4.98
CA TRP A 8 -1.16 8.28 -5.65
C TRP A 8 -1.87 9.54 -6.17
N ARG A 9 -1.64 10.69 -5.51
CA ARG A 9 -2.15 12.00 -5.93
C ARG A 9 -1.59 12.49 -7.27
N ASN A 10 -0.46 11.94 -7.70
CA ASN A 10 0.23 12.30 -8.94
C ASN A 10 -0.01 11.27 -10.06
N GLU A 11 -0.83 10.26 -9.81
CA GLU A 11 -1.21 9.24 -10.78
C GLU A 11 -2.24 9.82 -11.78
N THR A 12 -2.09 9.52 -13.07
CA THR A 12 -2.83 10.21 -14.16
C THR A 12 -4.02 9.45 -14.74
N SER A 13 -4.11 8.12 -14.55
CA SER A 13 -5.28 7.33 -14.98
C SER A 13 -6.52 7.64 -14.15
N GLY A 14 -6.34 8.03 -12.89
CA GLY A 14 -7.42 8.36 -11.96
C GLY A 14 -8.07 7.15 -11.29
N GLU A 15 -7.75 5.93 -11.72
CA GLU A 15 -8.33 4.71 -11.13
C GLU A 15 -7.77 4.45 -9.72
N LEU A 16 -6.46 4.70 -9.52
CA LEU A 16 -5.86 4.61 -8.20
C LEU A 16 -6.46 5.67 -7.25
N ALA A 17 -6.64 6.91 -7.73
CA ALA A 17 -7.22 7.98 -6.92
C ALA A 17 -8.66 7.66 -6.48
N LYS A 18 -9.47 7.03 -7.35
CA LYS A 18 -10.80 6.53 -6.98
C LYS A 18 -10.71 5.46 -5.89
N ALA A 19 -9.86 4.44 -6.07
CA ALA A 19 -9.71 3.37 -5.09
C ALA A 19 -9.24 3.88 -3.72
N VAL A 20 -8.30 4.82 -3.69
CA VAL A 20 -7.84 5.49 -2.47
C VAL A 20 -8.98 6.28 -1.82
N LYS A 21 -9.76 7.05 -2.59
CA LYS A 21 -10.90 7.79 -2.05
C LYS A 21 -11.95 6.88 -1.44
N VAL A 22 -12.29 5.78 -2.11
CA VAL A 22 -13.22 4.77 -1.58
C VAL A 22 -12.69 4.20 -0.27
N TYR A 23 -11.41 3.83 -0.25
CA TYR A 23 -10.76 3.34 0.97
C TYR A 23 -10.79 4.38 2.10
N CYS A 24 -10.63 5.68 1.83
CA CYS A 24 -10.60 6.67 2.91
C CYS A 24 -11.99 7.13 3.38
N THR A 25 -13.01 7.11 2.51
CA THR A 25 -14.25 7.87 2.76
C THR A 25 -15.53 7.05 2.77
N GLU A 26 -15.52 5.84 2.21
CA GLU A 26 -16.74 5.03 2.08
C GLU A 26 -16.77 3.91 3.12
N ASP A 27 -17.94 3.72 3.76
CA ASP A 27 -18.21 2.63 4.71
C ASP A 27 -18.72 1.38 3.97
N ARG A 28 -17.90 0.88 3.05
CA ARG A 28 -18.13 -0.39 2.35
C ARG A 28 -16.83 -1.13 2.08
N GLU A 29 -16.95 -2.41 1.78
CA GLU A 29 -15.83 -3.21 1.29
C GLU A 29 -15.39 -2.77 -0.10
N LEU A 30 -14.09 -2.90 -0.34
CA LEU A 30 -13.48 -2.62 -1.64
C LEU A 30 -13.87 -3.73 -2.64
N THR A 31 -14.08 -3.35 -3.89
CA THR A 31 -14.21 -4.33 -4.98
C THR A 31 -12.87 -5.01 -5.25
N ALA A 32 -12.89 -6.13 -5.98
CA ALA A 32 -11.65 -6.80 -6.38
C ALA A 32 -10.72 -5.88 -7.21
N GLU A 33 -11.30 -5.04 -8.06
CA GLU A 33 -10.59 -4.08 -8.89
C GLU A 33 -9.95 -2.97 -8.05
N GLU A 34 -10.70 -2.35 -7.14
CA GLU A 34 -10.18 -1.31 -6.22
C GLU A 34 -9.03 -1.85 -5.37
N ARG A 35 -9.16 -3.09 -4.87
CA ARG A 35 -8.08 -3.77 -4.14
C ARG A 35 -6.86 -4.01 -5.00
N SER A 36 -7.05 -4.42 -6.25
CA SER A 36 -5.95 -4.66 -7.19
C SER A 36 -5.16 -3.37 -7.43
N HIS A 37 -5.83 -2.24 -7.61
CA HIS A 37 -5.18 -0.93 -7.77
C HIS A 37 -4.38 -0.54 -6.52
N LEU A 38 -4.97 -0.65 -5.34
CA LEU A 38 -4.29 -0.37 -4.08
C LEU A 38 -3.10 -1.29 -3.85
N ALA A 39 -3.24 -2.60 -4.08
CA ALA A 39 -2.18 -3.57 -3.93
C ALA A 39 -1.02 -3.30 -4.89
N ALA A 40 -1.30 -3.01 -6.16
CA ALA A 40 -0.28 -2.66 -7.15
C ALA A 40 0.49 -1.40 -6.72
N TYR A 41 -0.22 -0.41 -6.18
CA TYR A 41 0.38 0.80 -5.64
C TYR A 41 1.25 0.54 -4.41
N PHE A 42 0.71 -0.12 -3.39
CA PHE A 42 1.43 -0.45 -2.15
C PHE A 42 2.63 -1.36 -2.38
N ARG A 43 2.62 -2.19 -3.43
CA ARG A 43 3.79 -2.99 -3.84
C ARG A 43 5.00 -2.12 -4.15
N ILE A 44 4.78 -0.96 -4.79
CA ILE A 44 5.87 -0.01 -5.10
C ILE A 44 6.54 0.42 -3.80
N TRP A 45 5.74 0.71 -2.77
CA TRP A 45 6.24 1.08 -1.45
C TRP A 45 6.89 -0.08 -0.72
N ALA A 46 6.27 -1.27 -0.64
CA ALA A 46 6.84 -2.42 0.09
C ALA A 46 8.22 -2.88 -0.44
N PHE A 47 8.41 -2.77 -1.76
CA PHE A 47 9.59 -3.32 -2.45
C PHE A 47 10.52 -2.25 -3.02
N TYR A 48 10.34 -0.98 -2.64
CA TYR A 48 11.24 0.07 -3.07
C TYR A 48 12.68 -0.21 -2.57
N PRO A 49 13.68 -0.27 -3.47
CA PRO A 49 15.04 -0.70 -3.12
C PRO A 49 15.82 0.34 -2.31
N GLY A 50 15.32 1.57 -2.20
CA GLY A 50 15.97 2.62 -1.41
C GLY A 50 15.67 2.53 0.09
N TRP A 51 14.73 1.68 0.51
CA TRP A 51 14.53 1.42 1.93
C TRP A 51 15.75 0.71 2.53
N ARG A 52 16.18 1.20 3.68
CA ARG A 52 17.20 0.56 4.50
C ARG A 52 16.51 0.01 5.74
N ASP A 53 16.86 -1.22 6.10
CA ASP A 53 16.32 -1.87 7.28
C ASP A 53 17.41 -2.64 8.00
N ASP A 54 17.80 -2.12 9.16
CA ASP A 54 18.79 -2.75 10.04
C ASP A 54 18.09 -3.57 11.15
N THR A 55 16.76 -3.61 11.16
CA THR A 55 15.93 -4.16 12.24
C THR A 55 15.16 -5.42 11.85
N GLY A 56 15.02 -5.71 10.55
CA GLY A 56 14.22 -6.82 10.00
C GLY A 56 12.73 -6.50 9.85
N GLN A 57 12.27 -5.32 10.25
CA GLN A 57 10.87 -4.94 10.18
C GLN A 57 10.37 -4.72 8.74
N LEU A 58 11.25 -4.37 7.80
CA LEU A 58 10.91 -4.24 6.38
C LEU A 58 10.60 -5.60 5.76
N GLU A 59 11.28 -6.67 6.20
CA GLU A 59 10.97 -8.02 5.76
C GLU A 59 9.61 -8.48 6.31
N VAL A 60 9.30 -8.15 7.57
CA VAL A 60 7.96 -8.38 8.14
C VAL A 60 6.87 -7.62 7.37
N LEU A 61 7.14 -6.37 6.96
CA LEU A 61 6.22 -5.57 6.13
C LEU A 61 5.99 -6.21 4.74
N ARG A 62 7.03 -6.80 4.14
CA ARG A 62 6.93 -7.49 2.85
C ARG A 62 6.14 -8.80 2.96
N GLN A 63 6.35 -9.56 4.02
CA GLN A 63 5.60 -10.80 4.25
C GLN A 63 4.12 -10.54 4.55
N SER A 64 3.82 -9.48 5.30
CA SER A 64 2.43 -9.07 5.57
C SER A 64 1.74 -8.51 4.32
N PHE A 65 2.48 -7.93 3.37
CA PHE A 65 1.92 -7.50 2.08
C PHE A 65 1.29 -8.68 1.32
N ASP A 66 1.96 -9.84 1.25
CA ASP A 66 1.43 -11.01 0.56
C ASP A 66 0.15 -11.55 1.25
N ALA A 67 0.12 -11.49 2.58
CA ALA A 67 -1.07 -11.80 3.36
C ALA A 67 -2.21 -10.81 3.11
N MET A 68 -1.92 -9.51 3.01
CA MET A 68 -2.90 -8.46 2.67
C MET A 68 -3.49 -8.69 1.27
N VAL A 69 -2.68 -9.04 0.27
CA VAL A 69 -3.16 -9.32 -1.09
C VAL A 69 -4.07 -10.55 -1.12
N THR A 70 -3.76 -11.57 -0.31
CA THR A 70 -4.53 -12.82 -0.22
C THR A 70 -5.83 -12.64 0.56
N GLY A 71 -5.78 -11.94 1.70
CA GLY A 71 -6.92 -11.70 2.59
C GLY A 71 -7.87 -10.61 2.09
N GLY A 72 -7.34 -9.63 1.34
CA GLY A 72 -8.09 -8.71 0.48
C GLY A 72 -9.26 -8.01 1.14
N ASN A 73 -9.19 -7.65 2.42
CA ASN A 73 -10.24 -6.89 3.08
C ASN A 73 -9.68 -5.59 3.67
N ARG A 74 -10.58 -4.64 3.93
CA ARG A 74 -10.22 -3.31 4.44
C ARG A 74 -9.36 -3.38 5.71
N ALA A 75 -9.68 -4.29 6.63
CA ALA A 75 -8.93 -4.46 7.88
C ALA A 75 -7.47 -4.90 7.65
N THR A 76 -7.22 -5.83 6.72
CA THR A 76 -5.87 -6.26 6.38
C THR A 76 -5.04 -5.15 5.72
N ILE A 77 -5.68 -4.29 4.93
CA ILE A 77 -5.03 -3.11 4.34
C ILE A 77 -4.66 -2.10 5.43
N SER A 78 -5.58 -1.81 6.34
CA SER A 78 -5.30 -0.89 7.46
C SER A 78 -4.17 -1.41 8.34
N GLN A 79 -4.19 -2.70 8.68
CA GLN A 79 -3.12 -3.33 9.47
C GLN A 79 -1.75 -3.23 8.78
N TRP A 80 -1.71 -3.44 7.46
CA TRP A 80 -0.46 -3.31 6.70
C TRP A 80 0.05 -1.87 6.68
N LEU A 81 -0.84 -0.88 6.53
CA LEU A 81 -0.48 0.54 6.59
C LEU A 81 0.06 0.94 7.98
N ASP A 82 -0.56 0.46 9.06
CA ASP A 82 -0.07 0.70 10.42
C ASP A 82 1.36 0.16 10.61
N GLN A 83 1.65 -1.03 10.06
CA GLN A 83 3.00 -1.60 10.09
C GLN A 83 4.00 -0.78 9.26
N ALA A 84 3.59 -0.26 8.10
CA ALA A 84 4.42 0.62 7.28
C ALA A 84 4.78 1.91 8.06
N LEU A 85 3.78 2.51 8.71
CA LEU A 85 3.97 3.74 9.50
C LEU A 85 4.91 3.54 10.69
N VAL A 86 4.88 2.38 11.35
CA VAL A 86 5.80 2.03 12.45
C VAL A 86 7.27 2.12 12.00
N ILE A 87 7.56 1.82 10.73
CA ILE A 87 8.93 1.89 10.18
C ILE A 87 9.18 3.17 9.36
N GLY A 88 8.30 4.16 9.47
CA GLY A 88 8.44 5.46 8.81
C GLY A 88 8.12 5.48 7.32
N ILE A 89 7.44 4.47 6.81
CA ILE A 89 6.95 4.44 5.42
C ILE A 89 5.49 4.86 5.42
N ASP A 90 5.17 5.91 4.66
CA ASP A 90 3.80 6.42 4.50
C ASP A 90 3.37 6.37 3.02
N PRO A 91 2.61 5.33 2.62
CA PRO A 91 2.06 5.23 1.28
C PRO A 91 0.85 6.14 1.00
N MET A 92 0.24 6.78 2.00
CA MET A 92 -1.09 7.43 1.89
C MET A 92 -1.05 8.96 1.77
#